data_AF-A0A3B8NSQ3-F1
#
_entry.id   AF-A0A3B8NSQ3-F1
#
_cell.length_a   1.000
_cell.length_b   1.000
_cell.length_c   1.000
_cell.angle_alpha   90.00
_cell.angle_beta   90.00
_cell.angle_gamma   90.00
#
_symmetry.space_group_name_H-M   'P 1'
#
loop_
_entity.id
_entity.type
_entity.pdbx_description
1 polymer ?
#
loop_
_entity_poly.entity_id
_entity_poly.type
_entity_poly.pdbx_seq_one_letter_code
_entity_poly.pdbx_strand_id
1 'polypeptide(L)' 'METELELRESEAAARAVLDATLDGIITIDEKGIIESYNLAAERIFGYEPSEVLGQNIKMLMPEPPTATMTPT' A
#
# COMPACT_ATOMS: atom_id res chain seq x y z
N MET A 1 4.27 -28.80 -19.98
CA MET A 1 4.78 -27.41 -19.94
C MET A 1 3.63 -26.40 -19.78
N GLU A 2 2.47 -26.81 -19.26
CA GLU A 2 1.27 -25.96 -19.18
C GLU A 2 1.14 -25.22 -17.84
N THR A 3 1.85 -25.66 -16.80
CA THR A 3 1.67 -25.17 -15.42
C THR A 3 2.33 -23.82 -15.13
N GLU A 4 3.32 -23.40 -15.92
CA GLU A 4 4.06 -22.15 -15.70
C GLU A 4 3.40 -20.93 -16.37
N LEU A 5 2.61 -21.14 -17.43
CA LEU A 5 1.90 -20.07 -18.13
C LEU A 5 0.65 -19.63 -17.36
N GLU A 6 -0.15 -20.59 -16.87
CA GLU A 6 -1.34 -20.30 -16.06
C GLU A 6 -0.99 -19.57 -14.75
N LEU A 7 0.13 -19.93 -14.12
CA LEU A 7 0.56 -19.26 -12.89
C LEU A 7 0.98 -17.80 -13.15
N ARG A 8 1.67 -17.54 -14.26
CA ARG A 8 2.09 -16.19 -14.64
C ARG A 8 0.92 -15.31 -15.07
N GLU A 9 -0.04 -15.87 -15.79
CA GLU A 9 -1.27 -15.14 -16.15
C GLU A 9 -2.12 -14.83 -14.91
N SER A 10 -2.18 -15.74 -13.94
CA SER A 10 -2.84 -15.50 -12.66
C SER A 10 -2.17 -14.40 -11.84
N GLU A 11 -0.83 -14.39 -11.74
CA GLU A 11 -0.10 -13.33 -11.04
C GLU A 11 -0.30 -11.95 -11.68
N ALA A 12 -0.25 -11.88 -13.02
CA ALA A 12 -0.44 -10.63 -13.75
C ALA A 12 -1.88 -10.12 -13.59
N ALA A 13 -2.87 -11.01 -13.66
CA ALA A 13 -4.27 -10.67 -13.45
C ALA A 13 -4.52 -10.21 -12.00
N ALA A 14 -3.93 -10.88 -11.01
CA ALA A 14 -4.04 -10.49 -9.60
C ALA A 14 -3.45 -9.09 -9.35
N ARG A 15 -2.29 -8.79 -9.95
CA ARG A 15 -1.69 -7.44 -9.88
C ARG A 15 -2.56 -6.38 -10.56
N ALA A 16 -3.16 -6.67 -11.70
CA ALA A 16 -4.01 -5.72 -12.42
C ALA A 16 -5.29 -5.37 -11.64
N VAL A 17 -5.88 -6.33 -10.92
CA VAL A 17 -7.06 -6.09 -10.08
C VAL A 17 -6.72 -5.19 -8.88
N LEU A 18 -5.53 -5.37 -8.27
CA LEU A 18 -5.04 -4.52 -7.18
C LEU A 18 -4.71 -3.09 -7.63
N ASP A 19 -4.40 -2.89 -8.90
CA ASP A 19 -4.12 -1.57 -9.48
C ASP A 19 -5.42 -0.83 -9.89
N ALA A 20 -6.48 -1.60 -10.21
CA ALA A 20 -7.78 -1.05 -10.60
C ALA A 20 -8.65 -0.60 -9.41
N THR A 21 -8.30 -0.98 -8.18
CA THR A 21 -9.00 -0.49 -6.98
C THR A 21 -8.64 0.96 -6.71
N LEU A 22 -9.67 1.80 -6.55
CA LEU A 22 -9.54 3.21 -6.15
C LEU A 22 -8.97 3.35 -4.73
N ASP A 23 -9.08 2.30 -3.92
CA ASP A 23 -8.51 2.24 -2.58
C ASP A 23 -7.01 1.92 -2.66
N GLY A 24 -6.20 2.72 -1.95
CA GLY A 24 -4.77 2.53 -1.84
C GLY A 24 -4.45 1.25 -1.08
N ILE A 25 -3.64 0.38 -1.68
CA ILE A 25 -3.21 -0.88 -1.08
C ILE A 25 -1.73 -0.76 -0.73
N ILE A 26 -1.44 -0.99 0.55
CA ILE A 26 -0.10 -0.95 1.12
C ILE A 26 0.11 -2.23 1.91
N THR A 27 1.18 -2.96 1.62
CA THR A 27 1.58 -4.15 2.37
C THR A 27 2.79 -3.80 3.23
N ILE A 28 2.80 -4.26 4.48
CA ILE A 28 3.88 -4.06 5.43
C ILE A 28 4.32 -5.37 6.07
N ASP A 29 5.60 -5.44 6.46
CA ASP A 29 6.14 -6.52 7.27
C ASP A 29 5.72 -6.41 8.76
N GLU A 30 6.13 -7.38 9.57
CA GLU A 30 5.87 -7.42 11.02
C GLU A 30 6.48 -6.23 11.80
N LYS A 31 7.48 -5.56 11.23
CA LYS A 31 8.12 -4.36 11.79
C LYS A 31 7.47 -3.08 11.28
N GLY A 32 6.48 -3.19 10.40
CA GLY A 32 5.79 -2.07 9.76
C GLY A 32 6.57 -1.45 8.60
N ILE A 33 7.52 -2.16 8.01
CA ILE A 33 8.26 -1.73 6.81
C ILE A 33 7.41 -2.01 5.57
N ILE A 34 7.26 -1.01 4.71
CA ILE A 34 6.45 -1.11 3.49
C ILE A 34 7.16 -2.02 2.48
N GLU A 35 6.48 -3.10 2.11
CA GLU A 35 6.92 -4.10 1.12
C GLU A 35 6.27 -3.89 -0.25
N SER A 36 5.05 -3.37 -0.28
CA SER A 36 4.31 -3.09 -1.52
C SER A 36 3.47 -1.83 -1.38
N TYR A 37 3.41 -1.06 -2.47
CA TYR A 37 2.72 0.21 -2.54
C TYR A 37 2.15 0.40 -3.95
N ASN A 38 0.82 0.43 -4.09
CA ASN A 38 0.17 0.53 -5.40
C ASN A 38 0.00 2.00 -5.87
N LEU A 39 -0.32 2.18 -7.14
CA LEU A 39 -0.51 3.50 -7.75
C LEU A 39 -1.66 4.30 -7.09
N ALA A 40 -2.70 3.62 -6.60
CA ALA A 40 -3.78 4.27 -5.87
C ALA A 40 -3.27 4.87 -4.54
N ALA A 41 -2.39 4.17 -3.82
CA ALA A 41 -1.77 4.68 -2.60
C ALA A 41 -0.92 5.91 -2.89
N GLU A 42 -0.12 5.92 -3.97
CA GLU A 42 0.64 7.09 -4.42
C GLU A 42 -0.27 8.29 -4.63
N ARG A 43 -1.43 8.10 -5.26
CA ARG A 43 -2.41 9.17 -5.47
C ARG A 43 -3.08 9.65 -4.18
N ILE A 44 -3.26 8.77 -3.21
CA ILE A 44 -3.91 9.08 -1.92
C ILE A 44 -2.97 9.80 -0.97
N PHE A 45 -1.75 9.29 -0.80
CA PHE A 45 -0.78 9.83 0.15
C PHE A 45 0.21 10.82 -0.48
N GLY A 46 0.37 10.80 -1.80
CA GLY A 46 1.24 11.72 -2.53
C GLY A 46 2.73 11.39 -2.49
N TYR A 47 3.10 10.17 -2.10
CA TYR A 47 4.49 9.71 -2.07
C TYR A 47 4.75 8.68 -3.15
N GLU A 48 5.89 8.79 -3.82
CA GLU A 48 6.27 7.79 -4.81
C GLU A 48 6.64 6.45 -4.12
N PRO A 49 6.38 5.29 -4.77
CA PRO A 49 6.82 3.99 -4.27
C PRO A 49 8.29 3.96 -3.87
N SER A 50 9.15 4.65 -4.64
CA SER A 50 10.59 4.71 -4.40
C SER A 50 10.97 5.42 -3.11
N GLU A 51 10.09 6.27 -2.56
CA GLU A 51 10.31 7.00 -1.33
C GLU A 51 9.82 6.24 -0.09
N VAL A 52 8.82 5.38 -0.28
CA VAL A 52 8.12 4.68 0.81
C VAL A 52 8.55 3.22 0.96
N LEU A 53 8.96 2.56 -0.13
CA LEU A 53 9.39 1.16 -0.08
C LEU A 53 10.64 1.02 0.82
N GLY A 54 10.58 0.11 1.79
CA GLY A 54 11.62 -0.05 2.79
C GLY A 54 11.58 0.96 3.94
N GLN A 55 10.65 1.92 3.94
CA GLN A 55 10.39 2.82 5.05
C GLN A 55 9.30 2.28 5.97
N ASN A 56 9.22 2.83 7.18
CA ASN A 56 8.17 2.48 8.13
C ASN A 56 6.85 3.18 7.81
N ILE A 57 5.74 2.44 7.82
CA ILE A 57 4.39 2.95 7.53
C ILE A 57 3.96 4.13 8.40
N LYS A 58 4.58 4.33 9.57
CA LYS A 58 4.36 5.52 10.41
C LYS A 58 4.54 6.84 9.66
N MET A 59 5.36 6.90 8.61
CA MET A 59 5.52 8.11 7.80
C MET A 59 4.23 8.51 7.06
N LEU A 60 3.35 7.55 6.76
CA LEU A 60 2.10 7.76 6.04
C LEU A 60 0.92 7.99 6.99
N MET A 61 1.09 7.67 8.27
CA MET A 61 0.05 7.90 9.27
C MET A 61 0.14 9.35 9.76
N PRO A 62 -0.86 10.20 9.49
CA PRO A 62 -0.93 11.49 10.15
C PRO A 62 -1.00 11.27 11.66
N GLU A 63 -0.38 12.17 12.42
CA GLU A 63 -0.49 12.16 13.87
C GLU A 63 -1.98 12.13 14.25
N PRO A 64 -2.40 11.26 15.19
CA PRO A 64 -3.79 11.20 15.58
C PRO A 64 -4.23 12.62 15.93
N PRO A 65 -5.40 13.08 15.44
CA PRO A 65 -5.88 14.41 15.78
C PRO A 65 -5.84 14.47 17.30
N THR A 66 -5.03 15.38 17.83
CA THR A 66 -4.90 15.56 19.27
C THR A 66 -6.32 15.76 19.74
N ALA A 67 -6.87 14.77 20.43
CA ALA A 67 -8.20 14.86 20.96
C ALA A 67 -8.11 15.99 21.98
N THR A 68 -8.36 17.22 21.53
CA THR A 68 -8.84 18.29 22.37
C THR A 68 -10.21 17.84 22.82
N MET A 69 -10.22 16.89 23.75
CA MET A 69 -11.28 16.76 24.72
C MET A 69 -11.21 18.07 25.50
N THR A 70 -11.81 19.13 24.95
CA THR A 70 -12.31 20.22 25.77
C THR A 70 -13.45 19.61 26.57
N PRO A 71 -13.29 19.35 27.89
CA PRO A 71 -14.44 19.02 28.70
C PRO A 71 -15.34 20.26 28.71
N THR A 72 -16.55 20.11 28.18
CA THR A 72 -17.68 21.02 28.47
C THR A 72 -18.21 20.70 29.86
#